data_AF-A0A744JLW2-F1
#
_entry.id   AF-A0A744JLW2-F1
#
_cell.length_a   1.000
_cell.length_b   1.000
_cell.length_c   1.000
_cell.angle_alpha   90.00
_cell.angle_beta   90.00
_cell.angle_gamma   90.00
#
_symmetry.space_group_name_H-M   'P 1'
#
loop_
_entity.id
_entity.type
_entity.pdbx_description
1 polymer ?
#
loop_
_entity_poly.entity_id
_entity_poly.type
_entity_poly.pdbx_seq_one_letter_code
_entity_poly.pdbx_strand_id
1 'polypeptide(L)'
;MNNQDLKIGTAFISMIYFPLGFLVSLIEVINGYRWGNFLFAFILGLLAFSLIPYSDWDLTRHYETYLSYNNTSFSEVWEQSDNRYLVINTIIYLFNAFAIKKEFLPFFAVFISYLFYLNVFSKFIREKKPNILIRSIYLYILLTVIPFFAIASSLRQYLAFSIILYIIITYCSKQDRRTFLISFPLVVMAIGIHPSVILLIALFLFSRFIRLNRIVVLLIFFILVINFNGYISIQLFKLFKPLLMNTGFYYPEYMDAEVIHMNNQLLSANEFILNKLILPSIFYLLIPVFLIFYKKSNSKQEKQLKNYCALLLLTICLLSLSPDLFYRFSIFWTLFYSYIYFTYDSERMSLPAKQCYLVIMIVASCVINLAQANMGKKIIYNSWGSFFYQPSLFVFVKEIKTTDYINVSQ
;
A
#
# COMPACT_ATOMS: atom_id res chain seq x y z
N MET A 1 -28.01 28.10 -6.73
CA MET A 1 -27.06 27.00 -6.47
C MET A 1 -25.99 27.03 -7.54
N ASN A 2 -24.71 27.07 -7.16
CA ASN A 2 -23.64 27.09 -8.15
C ASN A 2 -23.52 25.71 -8.81
N ASN A 3 -23.10 25.63 -10.07
CA ASN A 3 -23.04 24.36 -10.83
C ASN A 3 -22.07 23.34 -10.19
N GLN A 4 -21.10 23.81 -9.40
CA GLN A 4 -20.23 22.96 -8.58
C GLN A 4 -20.96 22.35 -7.37
N ASP A 5 -21.76 23.13 -6.65
CA ASP A 5 -22.50 22.65 -5.48
C ASP A 5 -23.52 21.58 -5.88
N LEU A 6 -24.16 21.76 -7.05
CA LEU A 6 -25.06 20.76 -7.63
C LEU A 6 -24.32 19.46 -7.95
N LYS A 7 -23.13 19.53 -8.57
CA LYS A 7 -22.31 18.35 -8.87
C LYS A 7 -21.87 17.60 -7.63
N ILE A 8 -21.42 18.34 -6.61
CA ILE A 8 -21.05 17.76 -5.30
C ILE A 8 -22.27 17.09 -4.70
N GLY A 9 -23.41 17.78 -4.61
CA GLY A 9 -24.66 17.23 -4.08
C GLY A 9 -25.09 15.96 -4.81
N THR A 10 -25.05 15.93 -6.14
CA THR A 10 -25.39 14.73 -6.92
C THR A 10 -24.43 13.56 -6.67
N ALA A 11 -23.14 13.83 -6.47
CA ALA A 11 -22.15 12.80 -6.19
C ALA A 11 -22.30 12.21 -4.78
N PHE A 12 -22.78 12.99 -3.81
CA PHE A 12 -23.12 12.49 -2.48
C PHE A 12 -24.45 11.72 -2.48
N ILE A 13 -25.47 12.19 -3.21
CA ILE A 13 -26.75 11.49 -3.34
C ILE A 13 -26.56 10.13 -4.03
N SER A 14 -25.70 10.05 -5.05
CA SER A 14 -25.42 8.79 -5.73
C SER A 14 -24.78 7.75 -4.82
N MET A 15 -24.15 8.15 -3.71
CA MET A 15 -23.63 7.21 -2.71
C MET A 15 -24.70 6.38 -2.04
N ILE A 16 -25.97 6.81 -2.03
CA ILE A 16 -27.08 6.04 -1.48
C ILE A 16 -27.13 4.65 -2.13
N TYR A 17 -26.84 4.56 -3.44
CA TYR A 17 -26.74 3.28 -4.15
C TYR A 17 -25.28 2.97 -4.49
N PHE A 18 -24.74 1.92 -3.86
CA PHE A 18 -23.31 1.64 -3.86
C PHE A 18 -22.67 1.55 -5.27
N PRO A 19 -23.24 0.81 -6.25
CA PRO A 19 -22.66 0.76 -7.61
C PRO A 19 -22.61 2.13 -8.31
N LEU A 20 -23.64 2.96 -8.14
CA LEU A 20 -23.70 4.28 -8.75
C LEU A 20 -22.72 5.24 -8.07
N GLY A 21 -22.66 5.22 -6.74
CA GLY A 21 -21.66 5.98 -5.97
C GLY A 21 -20.23 5.62 -6.37
N PHE A 22 -19.95 4.33 -6.54
CA PHE A 22 -18.64 3.85 -6.99
C PHE A 22 -18.31 4.37 -8.39
N LEU A 23 -19.23 4.25 -9.34
CA LEU A 23 -19.03 4.72 -10.71
C LEU A 23 -18.81 6.25 -10.77
N VAL A 24 -19.66 7.02 -10.09
CA VAL A 24 -19.57 8.49 -10.07
C VAL A 24 -18.25 8.92 -9.43
N SER A 25 -17.90 8.38 -8.27
CA SER A 25 -16.63 8.72 -7.61
C SER A 25 -15.41 8.36 -8.46
N LEU A 26 -15.44 7.23 -9.17
CA LEU A 26 -14.38 6.83 -10.11
C LEU A 26 -14.23 7.85 -11.26
N ILE A 27 -15.34 8.27 -11.87
CA ILE A 27 -15.33 9.30 -12.94
C ILE A 27 -14.74 10.62 -12.40
N GLU A 28 -15.13 11.02 -11.19
CA GLU A 28 -14.63 12.24 -10.56
C GLU A 28 -13.13 12.19 -10.27
N VAL A 29 -12.62 11.03 -9.81
CA VAL A 29 -11.17 10.78 -9.63
C VAL A 29 -10.42 10.90 -10.95
N ILE A 30 -10.92 10.25 -12.01
CA ILE A 30 -10.30 10.29 -13.35
C ILE A 30 -10.26 11.73 -13.89
N ASN A 31 -11.28 12.52 -13.61
CA ASN A 31 -11.33 13.94 -13.98
C ASN A 31 -10.43 14.83 -13.12
N GLY A 32 -9.92 14.33 -12.00
CA GLY A 32 -8.98 15.02 -11.12
C GLY A 32 -9.65 15.92 -10.08
N TYR A 33 -10.94 15.71 -9.79
CA TYR A 33 -11.64 16.46 -8.75
C TYR A 33 -11.24 15.97 -7.36
N ARG A 34 -10.91 16.90 -6.46
CA ARG A 34 -10.44 16.57 -5.10
C ARG A 34 -11.49 15.82 -4.27
N TRP A 35 -12.76 16.18 -4.39
CA TRP A 35 -13.84 15.47 -3.72
C TRP A 35 -13.99 14.04 -4.26
N GLY A 36 -13.65 13.79 -5.53
CA GLY A 36 -13.67 12.45 -6.12
C GLY A 36 -12.78 11.48 -5.35
N ASN A 37 -11.57 11.93 -4.98
CA ASN A 37 -10.65 11.13 -4.15
C ASN A 37 -11.26 10.76 -2.80
N PHE A 38 -11.89 11.73 -2.13
CA PHE A 38 -12.53 11.52 -0.84
C PHE A 38 -13.68 10.52 -0.98
N LEU A 39 -14.57 10.74 -1.95
CA LEU A 39 -15.74 9.90 -2.19
C LEU A 39 -15.34 8.46 -2.52
N PHE A 40 -14.35 8.28 -3.40
CA PHE A 40 -13.88 6.96 -3.81
C PHE A 40 -13.18 6.23 -2.65
N ALA A 41 -12.31 6.92 -1.91
CA ALA A 41 -11.68 6.35 -0.72
C ALA A 41 -12.72 5.99 0.36
N PHE A 42 -13.77 6.80 0.54
CA PHE A 42 -14.85 6.55 1.49
C PHE A 42 -15.61 5.28 1.14
N ILE A 43 -15.94 5.08 -0.15
CA ILE A 43 -16.62 3.88 -0.64
C ILE A 43 -15.76 2.63 -0.42
N LEU A 44 -14.45 2.71 -0.66
CA LEU A 44 -13.53 1.62 -0.34
C LEU A 44 -13.44 1.37 1.17
N GLY A 45 -13.50 2.42 1.98
CA GLY A 45 -13.65 2.31 3.43
C GLY A 45 -14.92 1.54 3.81
N LEU A 46 -16.06 1.83 3.19
CA LEU A 46 -17.32 1.10 3.44
C LEU A 46 -17.21 -0.38 3.09
N LEU A 47 -16.54 -0.74 2.00
CA LEU A 47 -16.20 -2.13 1.69
C LEU A 47 -15.42 -2.77 2.84
N ALA A 48 -14.40 -2.07 3.35
CA ALA A 48 -13.56 -2.56 4.43
C ALA A 48 -14.32 -2.67 5.77
N PHE A 49 -15.26 -1.77 6.05
CA PHE A 49 -16.15 -1.85 7.22
C PHE A 49 -16.95 -3.14 7.25
N SER A 50 -17.51 -3.52 6.10
CA SER A 50 -18.35 -4.73 5.98
C SER A 50 -17.60 -6.05 5.85
N LEU A 51 -16.27 -5.99 5.87
CA LEU A 51 -15.37 -7.09 5.59
C LEU A 51 -15.44 -8.15 6.68
N ILE A 52 -15.90 -9.35 6.32
CA ILE A 52 -15.86 -10.52 7.18
C ILE A 52 -14.49 -11.20 6.98
N PRO A 53 -13.60 -11.19 7.98
CA PRO A 53 -12.24 -11.74 7.83
C PRO A 53 -12.23 -13.27 7.86
N TYR A 54 -11.14 -13.85 7.37
CA TYR A 54 -10.78 -15.22 7.74
C TYR A 54 -10.34 -15.28 9.20
N SER A 55 -10.53 -16.43 9.84
CA SER A 55 -10.23 -16.60 11.27
C SER A 55 -8.76 -16.35 11.64
N ASP A 56 -7.84 -16.60 10.72
CA ASP A 56 -6.38 -16.50 10.87
C ASP A 56 -5.80 -15.11 10.54
N TRP A 57 -6.64 -14.15 10.14
CA TRP A 57 -6.18 -12.82 9.76
C TRP A 57 -5.80 -11.94 10.95
N ASP A 58 -4.87 -11.00 10.72
CA ASP A 58 -4.52 -9.98 11.71
C ASP A 58 -5.74 -9.21 12.22
N LEU A 59 -6.75 -9.01 11.37
CA LEU A 59 -7.98 -8.30 11.72
C LEU A 59 -8.77 -8.98 12.84
N THR A 60 -8.80 -10.32 12.92
CA THR A 60 -9.51 -11.02 13.99
C THR A 60 -8.84 -10.76 15.34
N ARG A 61 -7.50 -10.79 15.38
CA ARG A 61 -6.71 -10.43 16.57
C ARG A 61 -6.99 -8.99 17.02
N HIS A 62 -7.13 -8.06 16.08
CA HIS A 62 -7.48 -6.66 16.39
C HIS A 62 -8.90 -6.52 16.92
N TYR A 63 -9.86 -7.30 16.39
CA TYR A 63 -11.23 -7.34 16.90
C TYR A 63 -11.31 -7.95 18.31
N GLU A 64 -10.54 -9.01 18.57
CA GLU A 64 -10.44 -9.60 19.91
C GLU A 64 -9.81 -8.63 20.92
N THR A 65 -8.75 -7.92 20.51
CA THR A 65 -8.12 -6.85 21.32
C THR A 65 -9.11 -5.72 21.62
N TYR A 66 -9.94 -5.33 20.66
CA TYR A 66 -10.99 -4.34 20.89
C TYR A 66 -11.99 -4.80 21.96
N LEU A 67 -12.39 -6.08 21.91
CA LEU A 67 -13.37 -6.64 22.85
C LEU A 67 -12.79 -6.82 24.25
N SER A 68 -11.49 -7.12 24.38
CA SER A 68 -10.83 -7.27 25.68
C SER A 68 -10.65 -5.95 26.43
N TYR A 69 -10.65 -4.81 25.73
CA TYR A 69 -10.53 -3.48 26.35
C TYR A 69 -11.81 -2.98 27.02
N ASN A 70 -12.92 -3.71 26.91
CA ASN A 70 -14.12 -3.44 27.70
C ASN A 70 -13.77 -3.52 29.20
N ASN A 71 -13.61 -2.37 29.85
CA ASN A 71 -13.20 -2.18 31.26
C ASN A 71 -11.68 -2.23 31.56
N THR A 72 -10.81 -2.11 30.56
CA THR A 72 -9.36 -1.93 30.81
C THR A 72 -9.02 -0.44 30.91
N SER A 73 -8.16 -0.04 31.84
CA SER A 73 -7.67 1.35 31.92
C SER A 73 -6.63 1.67 30.84
N PHE A 74 -6.49 2.95 30.46
CA PHE A 74 -5.48 3.35 29.48
C PHE A 74 -4.05 3.00 29.93
N SER A 75 -3.75 3.11 31.23
CA SER A 75 -2.44 2.74 31.79
C SER A 75 -2.13 1.26 31.58
N GLU A 76 -3.11 0.38 31.83
CA GLU A 76 -2.94 -1.06 31.63
C GLU A 76 -2.73 -1.40 30.15
N VAL A 77 -3.47 -0.75 29.24
CA VAL A 77 -3.25 -0.91 27.79
C VAL A 77 -1.83 -0.51 27.41
N TRP A 78 -1.34 0.60 27.95
CA TRP A 78 0.01 1.10 27.65
C TRP A 78 1.11 0.17 28.16
N GLU A 79 0.97 -0.34 29.39
CA GLU A 79 1.95 -1.23 30.02
C GLU A 79 1.99 -2.63 29.39
N GLN A 80 0.84 -3.16 28.96
CA GLN A 80 0.73 -4.49 28.36
C GLN A 80 1.01 -4.50 26.86
N SER A 81 0.98 -3.34 26.20
CA SER A 81 1.21 -3.26 24.76
C SER A 81 2.69 -3.43 24.43
N ASP A 82 2.99 -4.41 23.57
CA ASP A 82 4.25 -4.43 22.85
C ASP A 82 4.43 -3.09 22.09
N ASN A 83 5.62 -2.50 22.18
CA ASN A 83 5.99 -1.25 21.51
C ASN A 83 5.59 -1.21 20.02
N ARG A 84 5.57 -2.36 19.34
CA ARG A 84 5.19 -2.51 17.93
C ARG A 84 3.69 -2.28 17.68
N TYR A 85 2.86 -2.49 18.69
CA TYR A 85 1.40 -2.40 18.63
C TYR A 85 0.86 -1.21 19.40
N LEU A 86 1.70 -0.49 20.15
CA LEU A 86 1.31 0.61 21.02
C LEU A 86 0.37 1.63 20.36
N VAL A 87 0.71 2.10 19.15
CA VAL A 87 -0.11 3.08 18.43
C VAL A 87 -1.44 2.50 17.96
N ILE A 88 -1.46 1.27 17.43
CA ILE A 88 -2.72 0.65 17.00
C ILE A 88 -3.60 0.30 18.20
N ASN A 89 -3.02 -0.18 19.30
CA ASN A 89 -3.73 -0.49 20.54
C ASN A 89 -4.31 0.77 21.18
N THR A 90 -3.58 1.89 21.13
CA THR A 90 -4.11 3.20 21.53
C THR A 90 -5.32 3.59 20.69
N ILE A 91 -5.27 3.41 19.37
CA ILE A 91 -6.41 3.69 18.49
C ILE A 91 -7.60 2.77 18.82
N ILE A 92 -7.35 1.47 19.00
CA ILE A 92 -8.36 0.48 19.38
C ILE A 92 -9.01 0.86 20.72
N TYR A 93 -8.22 1.25 21.71
CA TYR A 93 -8.70 1.73 23.00
C TYR A 93 -9.60 2.95 22.86
N LEU A 94 -9.17 3.96 22.10
CA LEU A 94 -10.00 5.15 21.86
C LEU A 94 -11.31 4.78 21.17
N PHE A 95 -11.29 3.88 20.20
CA PHE A 95 -12.52 3.44 19.53
C PHE A 95 -13.46 2.76 20.54
N ASN A 96 -12.93 1.89 21.40
CA ASN A 96 -13.70 1.24 22.45
C ASN A 96 -14.30 2.26 23.43
N ALA A 97 -13.48 3.19 23.94
CA ALA A 97 -13.89 4.23 24.88
C ALA A 97 -14.97 5.18 24.32
N PHE A 98 -14.97 5.45 23.01
CA PHE A 98 -15.98 6.24 22.32
C PHE A 98 -17.15 5.41 21.77
N ALA A 99 -17.25 4.12 22.09
CA ALA A 99 -18.26 3.19 21.58
C ALA A 99 -18.32 3.14 20.04
N ILE A 100 -17.19 3.36 19.37
CA ILE A 100 -17.03 3.24 17.92
C ILE A 100 -16.83 1.76 17.59
N LYS A 101 -17.75 1.19 16.79
CA LYS A 101 -17.70 -0.20 16.32
C LYS A 101 -16.31 -0.60 15.81
N LYS A 102 -15.83 -1.79 16.20
CA LYS A 102 -14.53 -2.35 15.78
C LYS A 102 -14.34 -2.40 14.26
N GLU A 103 -15.42 -2.54 13.49
CA GLU A 103 -15.46 -2.51 12.03
C GLU A 103 -14.96 -1.17 11.44
N PHE A 104 -14.89 -0.10 12.23
CA PHE A 104 -14.26 1.14 11.81
C PHE A 104 -12.73 1.05 11.70
N LEU A 105 -12.07 0.07 12.33
CA LEU A 105 -10.63 -0.13 12.23
C LEU A 105 -10.18 -0.36 10.77
N PRO A 106 -10.71 -1.38 10.04
CA PRO A 106 -10.37 -1.58 8.64
C PRO A 106 -10.90 -0.45 7.75
N PHE A 107 -12.07 0.13 8.07
CA PHE A 107 -12.59 1.33 7.38
C PHE A 107 -11.55 2.46 7.39
N PHE A 108 -11.03 2.81 8.57
CA PHE A 108 -10.11 3.93 8.73
C PHE A 108 -8.79 3.69 8.00
N ALA A 109 -8.21 2.49 8.17
CA ALA A 109 -6.95 2.13 7.51
C ALA A 109 -7.07 2.20 5.99
N VAL A 110 -8.15 1.64 5.41
CA VAL A 110 -8.38 1.67 3.96
C VAL A 110 -8.68 3.09 3.47
N PHE A 111 -9.60 3.80 4.15
CA PHE A 111 -9.99 5.16 3.78
C PHE A 111 -8.77 6.09 3.70
N ILE A 112 -7.97 6.15 4.76
CA ILE A 112 -6.80 7.03 4.83
C ILE A 112 -5.75 6.61 3.80
N SER A 113 -5.50 5.30 3.64
CA SER A 113 -4.52 4.80 2.67
C SER A 113 -4.86 5.22 1.24
N TYR A 114 -6.10 4.95 0.80
CA TYR A 114 -6.55 5.31 -0.54
C TYR A 114 -6.59 6.83 -0.72
N LEU A 115 -6.97 7.60 0.29
CA LEU A 115 -6.95 9.06 0.20
C LEU A 115 -5.54 9.59 -0.10
N PHE A 116 -4.50 9.05 0.56
CA PHE A 116 -3.11 9.43 0.28
C PHE A 116 -2.65 9.00 -1.13
N TYR A 117 -2.93 7.76 -1.53
CA TYR A 117 -2.59 7.27 -2.88
C TYR A 117 -3.28 8.09 -4.00
N LEU A 118 -4.57 8.37 -3.85
CA LEU A 118 -5.35 9.16 -4.82
C LEU A 118 -4.90 10.61 -4.86
N ASN A 119 -4.46 11.18 -3.74
CA ASN A 119 -3.89 12.53 -3.73
C ASN A 119 -2.55 12.63 -4.49
N VAL A 120 -1.75 11.55 -4.51
CA VAL A 120 -0.59 11.44 -5.39
C VAL A 120 -1.02 11.38 -6.86
N PHE A 121 -2.05 10.60 -7.17
CA PHE A 121 -2.61 10.53 -8.52
C PHE A 121 -3.16 11.88 -9.02
N SER A 122 -3.96 12.58 -8.21
CA SER A 122 -4.48 13.92 -8.59
C SER A 122 -3.37 14.94 -8.72
N LYS A 123 -2.27 14.80 -7.98
CA LYS A 123 -1.11 15.66 -8.17
C LYS A 123 -0.50 15.46 -9.55
N PHE A 124 -0.31 14.22 -9.99
CA PHE A 124 0.10 13.92 -11.36
C PHE A 124 -0.84 14.57 -12.38
N ILE A 125 -2.17 14.47 -12.20
CA ILE A 125 -3.14 15.12 -13.09
C ILE A 125 -2.93 16.64 -13.14
N ARG A 126 -2.76 17.31 -11.99
CA ARG A 126 -2.57 18.77 -11.93
C ARG A 126 -1.26 19.23 -12.58
N GLU A 127 -0.18 18.50 -12.35
CA GLU A 127 1.16 18.88 -12.81
C GLU A 127 1.36 18.58 -14.29
N LYS A 128 0.79 17.47 -14.79
CA LYS A 128 1.02 17.00 -16.16
C LYS A 128 -0.14 17.18 -17.11
N LYS A 129 -1.36 17.41 -16.59
CA LYS A 129 -2.59 17.53 -17.39
C LYS A 129 -2.69 16.46 -18.50
N PRO A 130 -2.45 15.17 -18.19
CA PRO A 130 -2.49 14.10 -19.18
C PRO A 130 -3.88 13.98 -19.81
N ASN A 131 -3.99 13.34 -20.98
CA ASN A 131 -5.30 13.02 -21.55
C ASN A 131 -6.06 11.97 -20.71
N ILE A 132 -7.36 11.83 -20.94
CA ILE A 132 -8.23 10.93 -20.17
C ILE A 132 -7.75 9.47 -20.18
N LEU A 133 -7.26 8.99 -21.33
CA LEU A 133 -6.80 7.62 -21.49
C LEU A 133 -5.64 7.30 -20.54
N ILE A 134 -4.63 8.17 -20.48
CA ILE A 134 -3.48 7.99 -19.59
C ILE A 134 -3.89 8.08 -18.12
N ARG A 135 -4.84 8.95 -17.78
CA ARG A 135 -5.41 9.03 -16.42
C ARG A 135 -6.05 7.70 -16.03
N SER A 136 -6.91 7.16 -16.89
CA SER A 136 -7.61 5.90 -16.64
C SER A 136 -6.64 4.73 -16.50
N ILE A 137 -5.65 4.61 -17.39
CA ILE A 137 -4.65 3.54 -17.32
C ILE A 137 -3.81 3.63 -16.05
N TYR A 138 -3.34 4.83 -15.69
CA TYR A 138 -2.55 4.98 -14.47
C TYR A 138 -3.38 4.69 -13.22
N LEU A 139 -4.62 5.17 -13.15
CA LEU A 139 -5.52 4.84 -12.05
C LEU A 139 -5.77 3.33 -11.95
N TYR A 140 -6.02 2.65 -13.08
CA TYR A 140 -6.22 1.20 -13.10
C TYR A 140 -5.02 0.42 -12.55
N ILE A 141 -3.81 0.80 -12.95
CA ILE A 141 -2.57 0.21 -12.43
C ILE A 141 -2.42 0.48 -10.92
N LEU A 142 -2.71 1.71 -10.47
CA LEU A 142 -2.67 2.06 -9.04
C LEU A 142 -3.62 1.18 -8.23
N LEU A 143 -4.89 1.10 -8.65
CA LEU A 143 -5.91 0.32 -7.93
C LEU A 143 -5.60 -1.18 -7.89
N THR A 144 -4.93 -1.69 -8.92
CA THR A 144 -4.48 -3.09 -8.99
C THR A 144 -3.33 -3.38 -8.02
N VAL A 145 -2.36 -2.47 -7.93
CA VAL A 145 -1.15 -2.67 -7.12
C VAL A 145 -1.43 -2.45 -5.62
N ILE A 146 -2.37 -1.56 -5.28
CA ILE A 146 -2.74 -1.30 -3.88
C ILE A 146 -3.42 -2.56 -3.31
N PRO A 147 -2.84 -3.22 -2.29
CA PRO A 147 -3.36 -4.49 -1.79
C PRO A 147 -4.51 -4.26 -0.80
N PHE A 148 -5.74 -4.08 -1.30
CA PHE A 148 -6.93 -3.76 -0.51
C PHE A 148 -7.09 -4.64 0.74
N PHE A 149 -7.10 -5.96 0.56
CA PHE A 149 -7.28 -6.92 1.66
C PHE A 149 -6.14 -6.86 2.68
N ALA A 150 -4.91 -6.60 2.23
CA ALA A 150 -3.77 -6.52 3.14
C ALA A 150 -3.80 -5.22 3.97
N ILE A 151 -4.32 -4.11 3.42
CA ILE A 151 -4.57 -2.88 4.18
C ILE A 151 -5.65 -3.13 5.23
N ALA A 152 -6.78 -3.71 4.83
CA ALA A 152 -7.91 -3.97 5.71
C ALA A 152 -7.56 -4.99 6.82
N SER A 153 -6.68 -5.95 6.53
CA SER A 153 -6.27 -6.97 7.50
C SER A 153 -5.20 -6.46 8.47
N SER A 154 -4.06 -5.98 7.96
CA SER A 154 -2.89 -5.66 8.79
C SER A 154 -2.96 -4.30 9.49
N LEU A 155 -3.83 -3.39 9.01
CA LEU A 155 -4.12 -2.02 9.48
C LEU A 155 -2.94 -1.03 9.51
N ARG A 156 -1.71 -1.50 9.75
CA ARG A 156 -0.55 -0.69 10.13
C ARG A 156 0.35 -0.37 8.95
N GLN A 157 0.99 -1.39 8.37
CA GLN A 157 2.14 -1.16 7.50
C GLN A 157 1.78 -0.41 6.22
N TYR A 158 0.75 -0.85 5.50
CA TYR A 158 0.35 -0.22 4.24
C TYR A 158 -0.22 1.19 4.44
N LEU A 159 -0.86 1.43 5.59
CA LEU A 159 -1.28 2.77 6.01
C LEU A 159 -0.06 3.68 6.20
N ALA A 160 0.93 3.24 6.97
CA ALA A 160 2.17 3.99 7.18
C ALA A 160 2.93 4.24 5.85
N PHE A 161 2.95 3.25 4.96
CA PHE A 161 3.55 3.36 3.62
C PHE A 161 2.84 4.38 2.74
N SER A 162 1.50 4.42 2.76
CA SER A 162 0.72 5.39 1.98
C SER A 162 1.03 6.85 2.38
N ILE A 163 1.14 7.11 3.69
CA ILE A 163 1.48 8.42 4.25
C ILE A 163 2.86 8.85 3.76
N ILE A 164 3.85 7.97 3.87
CA ILE A 164 5.24 8.27 3.50
C ILE A 164 5.41 8.46 2.00
N LEU A 165 4.75 7.64 1.19
CA LEU A 165 4.74 7.81 -0.26
C LEU A 165 4.20 9.20 -0.65
N TYR A 166 3.07 9.61 -0.06
CA TYR A 166 2.50 10.94 -0.29
C TYR A 166 3.44 12.06 0.15
N ILE A 167 4.05 11.95 1.34
CA ILE A 167 4.96 12.96 1.88
C ILE A 167 6.19 13.11 1.01
N ILE A 168 6.85 12.01 0.64
CA ILE A 168 8.07 12.05 -0.19
C ILE A 168 7.77 12.73 -1.54
N ILE A 169 6.69 12.31 -2.20
CA ILE A 169 6.30 12.88 -3.49
C ILE A 169 5.97 14.37 -3.34
N THR A 170 5.19 14.75 -2.34
CA THR A 170 4.77 16.14 -2.06
C THR A 170 5.94 17.06 -1.68
N TYR A 171 6.85 16.57 -0.84
CA TYR A 171 8.06 17.28 -0.47
C TYR A 171 8.93 17.59 -1.69
N CYS A 172 9.15 16.60 -2.57
CA CYS A 172 10.00 16.76 -3.75
C CYS A 172 9.47 17.78 -4.77
N SER A 173 8.16 18.00 -4.87
CA SER A 173 7.60 18.92 -5.87
C SER A 173 7.64 20.40 -5.47
N LYS A 174 7.47 20.69 -4.17
CA LYS A 174 7.24 22.08 -3.72
C LYS A 174 8.39 22.68 -2.93
N GLN A 175 9.25 21.85 -2.30
CA GLN A 175 10.37 22.30 -1.45
C GLN A 175 10.05 23.55 -0.60
N ASP A 176 8.84 23.63 -0.05
CA ASP A 176 8.35 24.79 0.71
C ASP A 176 8.34 24.46 2.21
N ARG A 177 8.74 25.43 3.04
CA ARG A 177 8.77 25.37 4.50
C ARG A 177 7.41 25.00 5.09
N ARG A 178 6.29 25.46 4.49
CA ARG A 178 4.94 25.07 4.93
C ARG A 178 4.65 23.59 4.69
N THR A 179 5.13 23.04 3.57
CA THR A 179 4.99 21.62 3.26
C THR A 179 5.76 20.78 4.27
N PHE A 180 6.95 21.22 4.68
CA PHE A 180 7.75 20.55 5.72
C PHE A 180 7.05 20.53 7.09
N LEU A 181 6.51 21.67 7.54
CA LEU A 181 5.81 21.77 8.83
C LEU A 181 4.58 20.88 8.93
N ILE A 182 3.81 20.74 7.85
CA ILE A 182 2.64 19.85 7.80
C ILE A 182 3.07 18.37 7.68
N SER A 183 4.19 18.11 7.01
CA SER A 183 4.68 16.74 6.79
C SER A 183 5.31 16.13 8.04
N PHE A 184 5.93 16.93 8.91
CA PHE A 184 6.66 16.41 10.07
C PHE A 184 5.77 15.61 11.06
N PRO A 185 4.60 16.11 11.51
CA PRO A 185 3.71 15.33 12.36
C PRO A 185 3.25 14.02 11.71
N LEU A 186 2.97 14.04 10.41
CA LEU A 186 2.56 12.85 9.66
C LEU A 186 3.69 11.82 9.54
N VAL A 187 4.94 12.26 9.43
CA VAL A 187 6.11 11.37 9.47
C VAL A 187 6.22 10.68 10.83
N VAL A 188 6.11 11.45 11.93
CA VAL A 188 6.17 10.90 13.29
C VAL A 188 5.03 9.90 13.51
N MET A 189 3.82 10.24 13.08
CA MET A 189 2.67 9.32 13.13
C MET A 189 2.92 8.06 12.32
N ALA A 190 3.45 8.15 11.10
CA ALA A 190 3.74 6.99 10.26
C ALA A 190 4.80 6.05 10.88
N ILE A 191 5.83 6.61 11.52
CA ILE A 191 6.82 5.83 12.29
C ILE A 191 6.15 5.09 13.45
N GLY A 192 5.27 5.79 14.18
CA GLY A 192 4.52 5.18 15.29
C GLY A 192 3.57 4.07 14.84
N ILE A 193 2.92 4.21 13.68
CA ILE A 193 2.05 3.17 13.11
C ILE A 193 2.87 1.93 12.72
N HIS A 194 4.02 2.11 12.07
CA HIS A 194 4.87 0.99 11.69
C HIS A 194 6.36 1.36 11.56
N PRO A 195 7.28 0.73 12.34
CA PRO A 195 8.71 1.10 12.36
C PRO A 195 9.46 0.95 11.04
N SER A 196 9.01 0.09 10.11
CA SER A 196 9.66 -0.07 8.79
C SER A 196 9.68 1.20 7.95
N VAL A 197 8.87 2.20 8.30
CA VAL A 197 8.92 3.55 7.73
C VAL A 197 10.26 4.25 7.98
N ILE A 198 10.94 3.95 9.09
CA ILE A 198 12.27 4.53 9.40
C ILE A 198 13.25 4.22 8.26
N LEU A 199 13.23 2.98 7.75
CA LEU A 199 14.06 2.57 6.62
C LEU A 199 13.74 3.38 5.35
N LEU A 200 12.45 3.56 5.02
CA LEU A 200 12.02 4.35 3.86
C LEU A 200 12.51 5.80 3.95
N ILE A 201 12.39 6.42 5.12
CA ILE A 201 12.84 7.80 5.36
C ILE A 201 14.37 7.88 5.27
N ALA A 202 15.08 6.97 5.91
CA ALA A 202 16.55 6.95 5.90
C ALA A 202 17.08 6.83 4.46
N LEU A 203 16.54 5.91 3.66
CA LEU A 203 16.89 5.76 2.25
C LEU A 203 16.57 7.03 1.44
N PHE A 204 15.44 7.69 1.72
CA PHE A 204 15.08 8.94 1.04
C PHE A 204 16.03 10.08 1.38
N LEU A 205 16.41 10.24 2.65
CA LEU A 205 17.38 11.25 3.07
C LEU A 205 18.76 10.96 2.45
N PHE A 206 19.19 9.69 2.49
CA PHE A 206 20.48 9.27 1.93
C PHE A 206 20.54 9.43 0.40
N SER A 207 19.41 9.28 -0.30
CA SER A 207 19.33 9.44 -1.77
C SER A 207 19.78 10.82 -2.30
N ARG A 208 19.78 11.85 -1.44
CA ARG A 208 20.27 13.20 -1.77
C ARG A 208 21.78 13.26 -1.95
N PHE A 209 22.50 12.43 -1.21
CA PHE A 209 23.96 12.47 -1.16
C PHE A 209 24.60 11.53 -2.18
N ILE A 210 23.86 10.52 -2.65
CA ILE A 210 24.40 9.49 -3.52
C ILE A 210 24.32 9.89 -5.01
N ARG A 211 25.33 9.49 -5.77
CA ARG A 211 25.33 9.55 -7.24
C ARG A 211 25.65 8.18 -7.81
N LEU A 212 24.63 7.36 -8.10
CA LEU A 212 24.86 6.06 -8.72
C LEU A 212 25.11 6.23 -10.23
N ASN A 213 25.98 5.40 -10.79
CA ASN A 213 26.14 5.26 -12.25
C ASN A 213 25.18 4.18 -12.79
N ARG A 214 24.99 4.12 -14.12
CA ARG A 214 24.06 3.13 -14.73
C ARG A 214 24.51 1.70 -14.45
N ILE A 215 25.84 1.47 -14.42
CA ILE A 215 26.44 0.16 -14.17
C ILE A 215 26.08 -0.33 -12.77
N VAL A 216 26.18 0.51 -11.74
CA VAL A 216 25.81 0.16 -10.36
C VAL A 216 24.33 -0.19 -10.26
N VAL A 217 23.45 0.53 -10.97
CA VAL A 217 22.01 0.19 -10.97
C VAL A 217 21.74 -1.13 -11.71
N LEU A 218 22.47 -1.42 -12.78
CA LEU A 218 22.42 -2.74 -13.43
C LEU A 218 22.94 -3.85 -12.50
N LEU A 219 24.01 -3.61 -11.76
CA LEU A 219 24.54 -4.53 -10.76
C LEU A 219 23.52 -4.81 -9.65
N ILE A 220 22.79 -3.78 -9.19
CA ILE A 220 21.68 -3.97 -8.23
C ILE A 220 20.66 -4.98 -8.76
N PHE A 221 20.29 -4.92 -10.04
CA PHE A 221 19.40 -5.90 -10.64
C PHE A 221 20.01 -7.31 -10.66
N PHE A 222 21.30 -7.44 -10.99
CA PHE A 222 21.97 -8.75 -10.92
C PHE A 222 22.01 -9.32 -9.50
N ILE A 223 22.08 -8.48 -8.46
CA ILE A 223 21.98 -8.93 -7.06
C ILE A 223 20.63 -9.63 -6.82
N LEU A 224 19.52 -9.17 -7.41
CA LEU A 224 18.23 -9.85 -7.26
C LEU A 224 18.28 -11.30 -7.76
N VAL A 225 18.93 -11.52 -8.91
CA VAL A 225 19.08 -12.83 -9.54
C VAL A 225 20.03 -13.71 -8.74
N ILE A 226 21.18 -13.17 -8.33
CA ILE A 226 22.20 -13.89 -7.56
C ILE A 226 21.67 -14.25 -6.16
N ASN A 227 20.86 -13.39 -5.56
CA ASN A 227 20.25 -13.60 -4.26
C ASN A 227 18.94 -14.40 -4.31
N PHE A 228 18.67 -15.12 -5.41
CA PHE A 228 17.49 -15.99 -5.53
C PHE A 228 17.45 -17.05 -4.42
N ASN A 229 18.60 -17.69 -4.14
CA ASN A 229 18.76 -18.64 -3.02
C ASN A 229 18.90 -17.95 -1.65
N GLY A 230 18.80 -16.62 -1.60
CA GLY A 230 18.84 -15.83 -0.38
C GLY A 230 20.19 -15.76 0.34
N TYR A 231 21.27 -16.32 -0.21
CA TYR A 231 22.58 -16.37 0.43
C TYR A 231 23.06 -15.02 0.96
N ILE A 232 22.95 -13.94 0.18
CA ILE A 232 23.36 -12.60 0.60
C ILE A 232 22.47 -12.13 1.75
N SER A 233 21.16 -12.34 1.68
CA SER A 233 20.23 -12.01 2.75
C SER A 233 20.58 -12.73 4.06
N ILE A 234 20.92 -14.03 3.99
CA ILE A 234 21.27 -14.83 5.17
C ILE A 234 22.53 -14.26 5.84
N GLN A 235 23.56 -13.92 5.07
CA GLN A 235 24.78 -13.34 5.63
C GLN A 235 24.53 -11.95 6.23
N LEU A 236 23.69 -11.14 5.59
CA LEU A 236 23.30 -9.84 6.14
C LEU A 236 22.52 -10.00 7.45
N PHE A 237 21.53 -10.88 7.51
CA PHE A 237 20.78 -11.13 8.74
C PHE A 237 21.68 -11.66 9.85
N LYS A 238 22.61 -12.57 9.55
CA LYS A 238 23.62 -13.02 10.53
C LYS A 238 24.49 -11.88 11.06
N LEU A 239 24.93 -10.97 10.18
CA LEU A 239 25.75 -9.82 10.55
C LEU A 239 24.99 -8.84 11.47
N PHE A 240 23.73 -8.54 11.16
CA PHE A 240 22.94 -7.58 11.92
C PHE A 240 22.18 -8.19 13.11
N LYS A 241 22.10 -9.53 13.22
CA LYS A 241 21.37 -10.23 14.28
C LYS A 241 21.70 -9.73 15.70
N PRO A 242 22.97 -9.54 16.11
CA PRO A 242 23.27 -9.06 17.47
C PRO A 242 22.68 -7.66 17.73
N LEU A 243 22.79 -6.74 16.77
CA LEU A 243 22.24 -5.39 16.88
C LEU A 243 20.71 -5.42 16.93
N LEU A 244 20.08 -6.23 16.08
CA LEU A 244 18.62 -6.34 16.01
C LEU A 244 18.04 -6.99 17.26
N MET A 245 18.72 -7.99 17.83
CA MET A 245 18.33 -8.60 19.11
C MET A 245 18.41 -7.58 20.25
N ASN A 246 19.52 -6.85 20.36
CA ASN A 246 19.72 -5.85 21.41
C ASN A 246 18.71 -4.69 21.34
N THR A 247 18.23 -4.37 20.13
CA THR A 247 17.27 -3.27 19.90
C THR A 247 15.81 -3.74 19.87
N GLY A 248 15.54 -5.04 20.00
CA GLY A 248 14.17 -5.60 19.93
C GLY A 248 13.55 -5.61 18.52
N PHE A 249 14.37 -5.47 17.47
CA PHE A 249 13.93 -5.47 16.06
C PHE A 249 14.28 -6.76 15.31
N TYR A 250 14.67 -7.81 16.01
CA TYR A 250 14.92 -9.12 15.42
C TYR A 250 13.65 -9.97 15.40
N TYR A 251 13.28 -10.44 14.21
CA TYR A 251 12.10 -11.28 14.01
C TYR A 251 12.50 -12.54 13.25
N PRO A 252 12.54 -13.71 13.92
CA PRO A 252 12.91 -14.98 13.30
C PRO A 252 12.14 -15.27 12.00
N GLU A 253 10.83 -15.00 12.01
CA GLU A 253 9.91 -15.19 10.87
C GLU A 253 10.36 -14.49 9.58
N TYR A 254 11.10 -13.38 9.70
CA TYR A 254 11.55 -12.58 8.56
C TYR A 254 13.06 -12.64 8.32
N MET A 255 13.84 -13.14 9.28
CA MET A 255 15.30 -13.01 9.29
C MET A 255 16.05 -14.34 9.43
N ASP A 256 15.41 -15.37 9.96
CA ASP A 256 16.02 -16.69 10.09
C ASP A 256 15.77 -17.57 8.87
N ALA A 257 16.86 -18.02 8.25
CA ALA A 257 16.82 -18.83 7.04
C ALA A 257 16.01 -20.11 7.22
N GLU A 258 16.17 -20.77 8.37
CA GLU A 258 15.48 -22.03 8.70
C GLU A 258 13.98 -21.81 8.86
N VAL A 259 13.57 -20.78 9.60
CA VAL A 259 12.15 -20.43 9.78
C VAL A 259 11.52 -20.02 8.44
N ILE A 260 12.21 -19.21 7.65
CA ILE A 260 11.73 -18.81 6.32
C ILE A 260 11.64 -20.02 5.38
N HIS A 261 12.61 -20.94 5.39
CA HIS A 261 12.56 -22.16 4.58
C HIS A 261 11.41 -23.06 4.98
N MET A 262 11.21 -23.27 6.29
CA MET A 262 10.09 -24.04 6.81
C MET A 262 8.76 -23.42 6.37
N ASN A 263 8.60 -22.10 6.53
CA ASN A 263 7.40 -21.39 6.08
C ASN A 263 7.20 -21.51 4.56
N ASN A 264 8.27 -21.47 3.77
CA ASN A 264 8.19 -21.63 2.31
C ASN A 264 7.85 -23.07 1.89
N GLN A 265 8.28 -24.08 2.64
CA GLN A 265 7.93 -25.48 2.39
C GLN A 265 6.45 -25.77 2.68
N LEU A 266 5.84 -25.00 3.58
CA LEU A 266 4.40 -25.09 3.86
C LEU A 266 3.53 -24.46 2.77
N LEU A 267 4.09 -23.59 1.92
CA LEU A 267 3.36 -22.99 0.81
C LEU A 267 3.19 -23.99 -0.34
N SER A 268 1.98 -24.08 -0.86
CA SER A 268 1.74 -24.79 -2.12
C SER A 268 2.49 -24.11 -3.27
N ALA A 269 2.86 -24.88 -4.31
CA ALA A 269 3.50 -24.32 -5.50
C ALA A 269 2.67 -23.17 -6.13
N ASN A 270 1.35 -23.27 -6.05
CA ASN A 270 0.43 -22.25 -6.54
C ASN A 270 0.50 -20.96 -5.72
N GLU A 271 0.56 -21.04 -4.39
CA GLU A 271 0.72 -19.85 -3.53
C GLU A 271 2.08 -19.19 -3.71
N PHE A 272 3.13 -19.99 -3.91
CA PHE A 272 4.45 -19.47 -4.25
C PHE A 272 4.43 -18.67 -5.55
N ILE A 273 3.89 -19.23 -6.63
CA ILE A 273 3.75 -18.55 -7.93
C ILE A 273 2.91 -17.27 -7.79
N LEU A 274 1.81 -17.35 -7.05
CA LEU A 274 0.94 -16.20 -6.80
C LEU A 274 1.71 -15.06 -6.12
N ASN A 275 2.34 -15.33 -4.98
CA ASN A 275 2.95 -14.31 -4.14
C ASN A 275 4.28 -13.77 -4.68
N LYS A 276 5.05 -14.59 -5.42
CA LYS A 276 6.38 -14.21 -5.92
C LYS A 276 6.42 -13.79 -7.39
N LEU A 277 5.44 -14.18 -8.21
CA LEU A 277 5.42 -13.88 -9.65
C LEU A 277 4.20 -13.07 -10.06
N ILE A 278 2.99 -13.55 -9.77
CA ILE A 278 1.75 -12.93 -10.27
C ILE A 278 1.51 -11.57 -9.62
N LEU A 279 1.39 -11.54 -8.28
CA LEU A 279 1.11 -10.30 -7.55
C LEU A 279 2.19 -9.22 -7.74
N PRO A 280 3.51 -9.53 -7.76
CA PRO A 280 4.55 -8.56 -8.07
C PRO A 280 4.85 -8.41 -9.58
N SER A 281 4.01 -8.89 -10.49
CA SER A 281 4.32 -8.83 -11.94
C SER A 281 4.56 -7.41 -12.46
N ILE A 282 3.80 -6.43 -11.98
CA ILE A 282 3.99 -5.01 -12.32
C ILE A 282 5.35 -4.48 -11.86
N PHE A 283 5.84 -4.94 -10.70
CA PHE A 283 7.18 -4.62 -10.20
C PHE A 283 8.24 -5.08 -11.22
N TYR A 284 8.17 -6.33 -11.67
CA TYR A 284 9.11 -6.87 -12.65
C TYR A 284 9.04 -6.15 -14.00
N LEU A 285 7.85 -5.76 -14.46
CA LEU A 285 7.69 -5.03 -15.72
C LEU A 285 8.26 -3.61 -15.67
N LEU A 286 8.26 -2.97 -14.50
CA LEU A 286 8.77 -1.62 -14.31
C LEU A 286 10.29 -1.55 -14.20
N ILE A 287 10.96 -2.63 -13.75
CA ILE A 287 12.41 -2.66 -13.59
C ILE A 287 13.15 -2.38 -14.92
N PRO A 288 12.89 -3.06 -16.05
CA PRO A 288 13.58 -2.77 -17.31
C PRO A 288 13.46 -1.31 -17.74
N VAL A 289 12.26 -0.73 -17.60
CA VAL A 289 12.03 0.68 -17.92
C VAL A 289 12.83 1.59 -16.99
N PHE A 290 12.84 1.29 -15.69
CA PHE A 290 13.67 2.01 -14.73
C PHE A 290 15.15 1.99 -15.12
N LEU A 291 15.69 0.83 -15.48
CA LEU A 291 17.10 0.67 -15.88
C LEU A 291 17.44 1.45 -17.16
N ILE A 292 16.52 1.50 -18.14
CA ILE A 292 16.70 2.25 -19.38
C ILE A 292 16.72 3.76 -19.12
N PHE A 293 15.81 4.25 -18.27
CA PHE A 293 15.61 5.68 -18.06
C PHE A 293 16.33 6.25 -16.83
N TYR A 294 17.02 5.43 -16.02
CA TYR A 294 17.66 5.86 -14.77
C TYR A 294 18.56 7.10 -14.95
N LYS A 295 19.39 7.14 -15.99
CA LYS A 295 20.32 8.26 -16.26
C LYS A 295 19.69 9.45 -16.95
N LYS A 296 18.51 9.29 -17.55
CA LYS A 296 17.79 10.37 -18.19
C LYS A 296 17.07 11.13 -17.07
N SER A 297 17.63 12.24 -16.62
CA SER A 297 17.00 13.10 -15.61
C SER A 297 17.21 14.55 -15.97
N ASN A 298 16.12 15.31 -16.02
CA ASN A 298 16.15 16.71 -16.44
C ASN A 298 16.21 17.67 -15.25
N SER A 299 15.94 17.20 -14.03
CA SER A 299 15.96 18.02 -12.82
C SER A 299 16.67 17.32 -11.66
N LYS A 300 17.15 18.13 -10.69
CA LYS A 300 17.71 17.62 -9.43
C LYS A 300 16.69 16.79 -8.64
N GLN A 301 15.42 17.20 -8.69
CA GLN A 301 14.32 16.50 -8.02
C GLN A 301 14.08 15.12 -8.62
N GLU A 302 13.98 15.03 -9.96
CA GLU A 302 13.82 13.75 -10.65
C GLU A 302 14.98 12.80 -10.35
N LYS A 303 16.21 13.33 -10.36
CA LYS A 303 17.41 12.56 -10.02
C LYS A 303 17.37 12.00 -8.59
N GLN A 304 16.94 12.80 -7.62
CA GLN A 304 16.79 12.34 -6.23
C GLN A 304 15.73 11.23 -6.13
N LEU A 305 14.58 11.39 -6.79
CA LEU A 305 13.52 10.37 -6.81
C LEU A 305 14.03 9.05 -7.43
N LYS A 306 14.78 9.11 -8.53
CA LYS A 306 15.38 7.92 -9.16
C LYS A 306 16.49 7.29 -8.32
N ASN A 307 17.31 8.08 -7.63
CA ASN A 307 18.27 7.57 -6.66
C ASN A 307 17.56 6.82 -5.52
N TYR A 308 16.46 7.38 -5.01
CA TYR A 308 15.68 6.73 -3.98
C TYR A 308 15.08 5.40 -4.46
N CYS A 309 14.53 5.35 -5.68
CA CYS A 309 14.12 4.09 -6.33
C CYS A 309 15.26 3.07 -6.43
N ALA A 310 16.47 3.50 -6.79
CA ALA A 310 17.61 2.59 -6.90
C ALA A 310 18.01 1.99 -5.54
N LEU A 311 18.00 2.81 -4.48
CA LEU A 311 18.29 2.36 -3.12
C LEU A 311 17.22 1.44 -2.56
N LEU A 312 15.94 1.75 -2.81
CA LEU A 312 14.84 0.86 -2.47
C LEU A 312 14.94 -0.46 -3.23
N LEU A 313 15.27 -0.44 -4.52
CA LEU A 313 15.48 -1.65 -5.31
C LEU A 313 16.62 -2.48 -4.72
N LEU A 314 17.75 -1.87 -4.37
CA LEU A 314 18.84 -2.57 -3.67
C LEU A 314 18.36 -3.20 -2.37
N THR A 315 17.61 -2.46 -1.56
CA THR A 315 17.06 -2.97 -0.29
C THR A 315 16.15 -4.18 -0.53
N ILE A 316 15.26 -4.13 -1.52
CA ILE A 316 14.41 -5.26 -1.92
C ILE A 316 15.25 -6.45 -2.36
N CYS A 317 16.31 -6.22 -3.13
CA CYS A 317 17.21 -7.27 -3.59
C CYS A 317 17.98 -7.92 -2.43
N LEU A 318 18.39 -7.14 -1.42
CA LEU A 318 19.12 -7.65 -0.25
C LEU A 318 18.22 -8.37 0.76
N LEU A 319 16.93 -8.05 0.79
CA LEU A 319 15.94 -8.64 1.70
C LEU A 319 15.04 -9.69 1.02
N SER A 320 15.36 -10.09 -0.22
CA SER A 320 14.50 -10.91 -1.07
C SER A 320 14.22 -12.32 -0.53
N LEU A 321 15.06 -12.81 0.38
CA LEU A 321 14.85 -14.10 1.07
C LEU A 321 13.50 -14.14 1.78
N SER A 322 13.11 -13.06 2.46
CA SER A 322 11.81 -12.98 3.14
C SER A 322 10.70 -12.66 2.12
N PRO A 323 9.73 -13.57 1.86
CA PRO A 323 8.61 -13.32 0.97
C PRO A 323 7.81 -12.07 1.34
N ASP A 324 7.52 -11.91 2.62
CA ASP A 324 6.74 -10.79 3.13
C ASP A 324 7.45 -9.46 2.92
N LEU A 325 8.72 -9.35 3.33
CA LEU A 325 9.48 -8.11 3.14
C LEU A 325 9.61 -7.79 1.64
N PHE A 326 9.93 -8.80 0.82
CA PHE A 326 10.01 -8.64 -0.63
C PHE A 326 8.71 -8.10 -1.22
N TYR A 327 7.57 -8.72 -0.89
CA TYR A 327 6.26 -8.34 -1.41
C TYR A 327 5.86 -6.93 -0.95
N ARG A 328 6.01 -6.64 0.34
CA ARG A 328 5.62 -5.35 0.93
C ARG A 328 6.43 -4.18 0.34
N PHE A 329 7.75 -4.33 0.21
CA PHE A 329 8.61 -3.29 -0.35
C PHE A 329 8.51 -3.19 -1.87
N SER A 330 8.26 -4.30 -2.59
CA SER A 330 8.05 -4.27 -4.05
C SER A 330 6.78 -3.52 -4.44
N ILE A 331 5.71 -3.63 -3.64
CA ILE A 331 4.49 -2.81 -3.80
C ILE A 331 4.82 -1.33 -3.61
N PHE A 332 5.50 -0.97 -2.52
CA PHE A 332 5.88 0.44 -2.27
C PHE A 332 6.72 0.99 -3.43
N TRP A 333 7.73 0.23 -3.88
CA TRP A 333 8.56 0.60 -5.01
C TRP A 333 7.76 0.76 -6.29
N THR A 334 6.81 -0.14 -6.55
CA THR A 334 5.94 -0.10 -7.73
C THR A 334 5.05 1.13 -7.74
N LEU A 335 4.36 1.42 -6.63
CA LEU A 335 3.53 2.61 -6.50
C LEU A 335 4.36 3.88 -6.65
N PHE A 336 5.54 3.93 -6.04
CA PHE A 336 6.42 5.07 -6.12
C PHE A 336 7.01 5.30 -7.52
N TYR A 337 7.54 4.24 -8.15
CA TYR A 337 8.13 4.34 -9.48
C TYR A 337 7.07 4.51 -10.57
N SER A 338 5.84 4.00 -10.41
CA SER A 338 4.74 4.28 -11.33
C SER A 338 4.48 5.79 -11.46
N TYR A 339 4.54 6.54 -10.35
CA TYR A 339 4.46 8.01 -10.37
C TYR A 339 5.58 8.62 -11.22
N ILE A 340 6.83 8.18 -11.01
CA ILE A 340 7.99 8.66 -11.79
C ILE A 340 7.84 8.31 -13.26
N TYR A 341 7.41 7.09 -13.57
CA TYR A 341 7.20 6.62 -14.93
C TYR A 341 6.18 7.49 -15.66
N PHE A 342 4.98 7.66 -15.10
CA PHE A 342 3.94 8.46 -15.74
C PHE A 342 4.31 9.95 -15.82
N THR A 343 5.02 10.47 -14.83
CA THR A 343 5.41 11.90 -14.77
C THR A 343 6.60 12.22 -15.67
N TYR A 344 7.58 11.33 -15.84
CA TYR A 344 8.84 11.66 -16.52
C TYR A 344 9.20 10.69 -17.64
N ASP A 345 9.21 9.39 -17.39
CA ASP A 345 9.81 8.44 -18.33
C ASP A 345 8.90 8.09 -19.50
N SER A 346 7.58 8.08 -19.29
CA SER A 346 6.58 7.81 -20.33
C SER A 346 6.53 8.88 -21.43
N GLU A 347 7.02 10.10 -21.17
CA GLU A 347 7.12 11.19 -22.16
C GLU A 347 8.35 11.01 -23.06
N ARG A 348 9.33 10.21 -22.63
CA ARG A 348 10.61 9.99 -23.33
C ARG A 348 10.60 8.74 -24.21
N MET A 349 9.52 7.96 -24.17
CA MET A 349 9.32 6.78 -25.00
C MET A 349 8.72 7.18 -26.35
N SER A 350 9.08 6.48 -27.41
CA SER A 350 8.35 6.58 -28.68
C SER A 350 6.90 6.13 -28.47
N LEU A 351 5.97 6.71 -29.23
CA LEU A 351 4.54 6.40 -29.11
C LEU A 351 4.24 4.90 -29.24
N PRO A 352 4.81 4.15 -30.22
CA PRO A 352 4.55 2.71 -30.34
C PRO A 352 5.07 1.92 -29.14
N ALA A 353 6.27 2.23 -28.65
CA ALA A 353 6.86 1.55 -27.49
C ALA A 353 6.03 1.82 -26.22
N LYS A 354 5.57 3.06 -26.03
CA LYS A 354 4.69 3.44 -24.93
C LYS A 354 3.37 2.69 -24.98
N GLN A 355 2.71 2.63 -26.13
CA GLN A 355 1.44 1.93 -26.30
C GLN A 355 1.59 0.42 -26.01
N CYS A 356 2.59 -0.23 -26.60
CA CYS A 356 2.89 -1.63 -26.35
C CYS A 356 3.13 -1.89 -24.85
N TYR A 357 3.95 -1.06 -24.21
CA TYR A 357 4.24 -1.19 -22.78
C TYR A 357 3.00 -1.01 -21.90
N LEU A 358 2.14 -0.03 -22.20
CA LEU A 358 0.89 0.17 -21.47
C LEU A 358 -0.06 -1.02 -21.63
N VAL A 359 -0.15 -1.64 -22.82
CA VAL A 359 -0.95 -2.86 -23.03
C VAL A 359 -0.43 -4.01 -22.17
N ILE A 360 0.89 -4.23 -22.13
CA ILE A 360 1.49 -5.28 -21.28
C ILE A 360 1.15 -5.05 -19.80
N MET A 361 1.25 -3.79 -19.33
CA MET A 361 0.91 -3.42 -17.96
C MET A 361 -0.58 -3.62 -17.64
N ILE A 362 -1.48 -3.33 -18.59
CA ILE A 362 -2.92 -3.60 -18.44
C ILE A 362 -3.18 -5.10 -18.35
N VAL A 363 -2.58 -5.91 -19.23
CA VAL A 363 -2.75 -7.37 -19.20
C VAL A 363 -2.26 -7.95 -17.88
N ALA A 364 -1.07 -7.56 -17.42
CA ALA A 364 -0.56 -7.97 -16.11
C ALA A 364 -1.51 -7.53 -14.98
N SER A 365 -2.08 -6.34 -15.07
CA SER A 365 -3.05 -5.86 -14.10
C SER A 365 -4.35 -6.67 -14.10
N CYS A 366 -4.84 -7.08 -15.26
CA CYS A 366 -5.99 -7.98 -15.35
C CYS A 366 -5.69 -9.33 -14.68
N VAL A 367 -4.51 -9.90 -14.91
CA VAL A 367 -4.09 -11.18 -14.30
C VAL A 367 -4.01 -11.06 -12.77
N ILE A 368 -3.43 -9.97 -12.24
CA ILE A 368 -3.40 -9.70 -10.80
C ILE A 368 -4.81 -9.63 -10.23
N ASN A 369 -5.70 -8.83 -10.83
CA ASN A 369 -7.06 -8.65 -10.33
C ASN A 369 -7.85 -9.97 -10.34
N LEU A 370 -7.70 -10.80 -11.39
CA LEU A 370 -8.32 -12.13 -11.44
C LEU A 370 -7.80 -13.05 -10.33
N ALA A 371 -6.49 -13.04 -10.09
CA ALA A 371 -5.87 -13.83 -9.04
C ALA A 371 -6.33 -13.39 -7.63
N GLN A 372 -6.36 -12.07 -7.39
CA GLN A 372 -6.87 -11.49 -6.15
C GLN A 372 -8.36 -11.77 -5.94
N ALA A 373 -9.17 -11.69 -7.00
CA ALA A 373 -10.59 -12.01 -6.93
C ALA A 373 -10.81 -13.49 -6.59
N ASN A 374 -10.04 -14.41 -7.17
CA ASN A 374 -10.12 -15.83 -6.85
C ASN A 374 -9.68 -16.13 -5.40
N MET A 375 -8.60 -15.50 -4.93
CA MET A 375 -8.12 -15.63 -3.54
C MET A 375 -9.14 -15.06 -2.54
N GLY A 376 -9.74 -13.91 -2.87
CA GLY A 376 -10.71 -13.21 -2.03
C GLY A 376 -12.16 -13.68 -2.19
N LYS A 377 -12.47 -14.65 -3.06
CA LYS A 377 -13.86 -14.94 -3.48
C LYS A 377 -14.82 -15.22 -2.33
N LYS A 378 -14.39 -15.98 -1.32
CA LYS A 378 -15.22 -16.29 -0.14
C LYS A 378 -15.51 -15.00 0.65
N ILE A 379 -14.49 -14.16 0.86
CA ILE A 379 -14.64 -12.87 1.53
C ILE A 379 -15.57 -11.96 0.72
N ILE A 380 -15.36 -11.83 -0.59
CA ILE A 380 -16.14 -10.95 -1.47
C ILE A 380 -17.62 -11.35 -1.41
N TYR A 381 -17.92 -12.63 -1.56
CA TYR A 381 -19.29 -13.14 -1.55
C TYR A 381 -19.97 -12.91 -0.20
N ASN A 382 -19.32 -13.30 0.90
CA ASN A 382 -19.90 -13.19 2.25
C ASN A 382 -19.98 -11.74 2.75
N SER A 383 -19.02 -10.90 2.38
CA SER A 383 -18.93 -9.53 2.87
C SER A 383 -19.81 -8.56 2.09
N TRP A 384 -19.81 -8.68 0.75
CA TRP A 384 -20.31 -7.62 -0.15
C TRP A 384 -21.45 -8.06 -1.05
N GLY A 385 -21.90 -9.32 -0.97
CA GLY A 385 -23.05 -9.79 -1.73
C GLY A 385 -24.27 -8.88 -1.58
N SER A 386 -24.48 -8.30 -0.39
CA SER A 386 -25.62 -7.41 -0.11
C SER A 386 -25.52 -5.99 -0.64
N PHE A 387 -24.34 -5.53 -1.02
CA PHE A 387 -24.13 -4.14 -1.44
C PHE A 387 -24.73 -3.82 -2.81
N PHE A 388 -25.06 -4.85 -3.59
CA PHE A 388 -25.72 -4.67 -4.89
C PHE A 388 -27.21 -4.35 -4.77
N TYR A 389 -27.83 -4.59 -3.61
CA TYR A 389 -29.28 -4.43 -3.44
C TYR A 389 -29.70 -3.68 -2.17
N GLN A 390 -28.75 -3.32 -1.29
CA GLN A 390 -29.02 -2.48 -0.10
C GLN A 390 -28.42 -1.09 -0.25
N PRO A 391 -29.13 -0.03 0.21
CA PRO A 391 -28.55 1.30 0.27
C PRO A 391 -27.33 1.36 1.18
N SER A 392 -26.32 2.14 0.81
CA SER A 392 -25.02 2.23 1.52
C SER A 392 -25.14 2.71 2.98
N LEU A 393 -26.22 3.43 3.31
CA LEU A 393 -26.48 3.88 4.68
C LEU A 393 -26.71 2.72 5.65
N PHE A 394 -27.18 1.56 5.16
CA PHE A 394 -27.40 0.37 5.98
C PHE A 394 -26.10 -0.39 6.29
N VAL A 395 -24.98 -0.05 5.65
CA VAL A 395 -23.69 -0.70 5.88
C VAL A 395 -23.28 -0.60 7.35
N PHE A 396 -23.49 0.57 7.97
CA PHE A 396 -23.14 0.82 9.36
C PHE A 396 -23.99 0.06 10.38
N VAL A 397 -25.11 -0.53 9.96
CA VAL A 397 -25.96 -1.38 10.82
C VAL A 397 -25.30 -2.74 11.04
N LYS A 398 -24.54 -3.24 10.05
CA LYS A 398 -23.85 -4.53 10.13
C LYS A 398 -22.96 -4.60 11.37
N GLU A 399 -22.98 -5.74 12.03
CA GLU A 399 -22.10 -6.11 13.12
C GLU A 399 -21.53 -7.48 12.79
N ILE A 400 -20.21 -7.62 12.88
CA ILE A 400 -19.52 -8.86 12.54
C ILE A 400 -19.20 -9.60 13.84
N LYS A 401 -19.83 -10.74 14.05
CA LYS A 401 -19.60 -11.61 15.20
C LYS A 401 -18.48 -12.59 14.91
N THR A 402 -17.87 -13.14 15.96
CA THR A 402 -16.82 -14.16 15.84
C THR A 402 -17.32 -15.41 15.12
N THR A 403 -18.61 -15.76 15.28
CA THR A 403 -19.28 -16.85 14.55
C THR A 403 -19.36 -16.63 13.05
N ASP A 404 -19.23 -15.38 12.59
CA ASP A 404 -19.31 -15.03 11.18
C ASP A 404 -17.96 -15.20 10.46
N TYR A 405 -16.86 -15.38 11.22
CA TYR A 405 -15.52 -15.49 10.64
C TYR A 405 -15.42 -16.68 9.68
N ILE A 406 -14.74 -16.45 8.56
CA ILE A 406 -14.62 -17.48 7.53
C ILE A 406 -13.54 -18.46 7.97
N ASN A 407 -13.96 -19.67 8.32
CA ASN A 407 -13.01 -20.74 8.63
C ASN A 407 -12.32 -21.22 7.35
N VAL A 408 -10.99 -21.27 7.39
CA VAL A 408 -10.20 -21.94 6.37
C VAL A 408 -10.29 -23.44 6.67
N SER A 409 -11.17 -24.15 5.94
CA SER A 409 -11.10 -25.61 5.91
C SER A 409 -9.73 -26.00 5.35
N GLN A 410 -8.88 -26.62 6.17
CA GLN A 410 -7.63 -27.21 5.73
C GLN A 410 -7.87 -28.26 4.64
#